data_AF-A0A971X9G4-F1
#
_entry.id   AF-A0A971X9G4-F1
#
_cell.length_a   1.000
_cell.length_b   1.000
_cell.length_c   1.000
_cell.angle_alpha   90.00
_cell.angle_beta   90.00
_cell.angle_gamma   90.00
#
_symmetry.space_group_name_H-M   'P 1'
#
loop_
_entity.id
_entity.type
_entity.pdbx_description
1 polymer ?
#
loop_
_entity_poly.entity_id
_entity_poly.type
_entity_poly.pdbx_seq_one_letter_code
_entity_poly.pdbx_strand_id
1 'polypeptide(L)'
;MKDILILGIESSCDETSAAVVKNGRMVLSDIIASQAKLHAEYGGVVPEIASRKHVESIIPVIDKALREAEVKLNDIDAVAVTYGPGLVGALLVGLSAAKAIAFALGKPLIGVNHIDGHISANFITHHELKPPFICLVASGGHSHVVHVVDYQKPKILGKTRDDAAGEAFDKIARVLGLGYPGGPAIEKTARGGDPEAFKFPRVKFKDAPYDFSFSGLKTAVINTVHQ
;
A
#
# COMPACT_ATOMS: atom_id res chain seq x y z
N MET A 1 13.01 -29.36 -8.12
CA MET A 1 11.70 -29.07 -7.49
C MET A 1 10.78 -28.50 -8.57
N LYS A 2 9.48 -28.77 -8.51
CA LYS A 2 8.49 -28.13 -9.39
C LYS A 2 8.43 -26.63 -9.03
N ASP A 3 8.37 -25.77 -10.04
CA ASP A 3 8.10 -24.35 -9.82
C ASP A 3 6.69 -24.14 -9.25
N ILE A 4 6.55 -23.14 -8.38
CA ILE A 4 5.29 -22.73 -7.77
C ILE A 4 4.89 -21.36 -8.31
N LEU A 5 3.69 -21.28 -8.90
CA LEU A 5 3.12 -20.04 -9.43
C LEU A 5 1.95 -19.56 -8.56
N ILE A 6 2.04 -18.32 -8.10
CA ILE A 6 0.99 -17.69 -7.29
C ILE A 6 0.41 -16.51 -8.07
N LEU A 7 -0.91 -16.48 -8.23
CA LEU A 7 -1.64 -15.30 -8.68
C LEU A 7 -1.98 -14.43 -7.46
N GLY A 8 -1.37 -13.25 -7.35
CA GLY A 8 -1.69 -12.23 -6.34
C GLY A 8 -2.74 -11.24 -6.85
N ILE A 9 -3.68 -10.84 -5.98
CA ILE A 9 -4.74 -9.87 -6.25
C ILE A 9 -4.78 -8.82 -5.12
N GLU A 10 -4.79 -7.55 -5.49
CA GLU A 10 -4.83 -6.41 -4.57
C GLU A 10 -5.94 -5.43 -4.98
N SER A 11 -6.78 -5.04 -4.00
CA SER A 11 -7.92 -4.14 -4.19
C SER A 11 -8.33 -3.45 -2.87
N SER A 12 -7.38 -3.13 -2.00
CA SER A 12 -7.63 -2.61 -0.65
C SER A 12 -8.03 -1.13 -0.63
N CYS A 13 -7.66 -0.35 -1.64
CA CYS A 13 -7.91 1.10 -1.69
C CYS A 13 -8.37 1.58 -3.07
N ASP A 14 -7.48 2.15 -3.88
CA ASP A 14 -7.80 2.79 -5.17
C ASP A 14 -6.93 2.27 -6.34
N GLU A 15 -6.12 1.25 -6.10
CA GLU A 15 -5.48 0.45 -7.14
C GLU A 15 -6.11 -0.95 -7.25
N THR A 16 -6.51 -1.33 -8.46
CA THR A 16 -6.78 -2.73 -8.78
C THR A 16 -5.53 -3.34 -9.37
N SER A 17 -4.98 -4.35 -8.73
CA SER A 17 -3.73 -4.96 -9.20
C SER A 17 -3.79 -6.49 -9.21
N ALA A 18 -3.07 -7.08 -10.16
CA ALA A 18 -2.81 -8.51 -10.19
C ALA A 18 -1.41 -8.80 -10.69
N ALA A 19 -0.78 -9.82 -10.11
CA ALA A 19 0.58 -10.22 -10.41
C ALA A 19 0.72 -11.75 -10.39
N VAL A 20 1.58 -12.29 -11.25
CA VAL A 20 2.00 -13.70 -11.16
C VAL A 20 3.42 -13.73 -10.61
N VAL A 21 3.61 -14.42 -9.48
CA VAL A 21 4.91 -14.56 -8.83
C VAL A 21 5.33 -16.03 -8.82
N LYS A 22 6.55 -16.26 -9.28
CA LYS A 22 7.21 -17.56 -9.31
C LYS A 22 8.16 -17.73 -8.13
N ASN A 23 8.01 -18.84 -7.40
CA ASN A 23 8.87 -19.23 -6.29
C ASN A 23 9.08 -18.13 -5.23
N GLY A 24 8.08 -17.26 -5.04
CA GLY A 24 8.03 -16.23 -4.00
C GLY A 24 8.83 -14.94 -4.24
N ARG A 25 9.76 -14.89 -5.20
CA ARG A 25 10.59 -13.69 -5.45
C ARG A 25 10.63 -13.22 -6.90
N MET A 26 10.39 -14.11 -7.86
CA MET A 26 10.45 -13.77 -9.27
C MET A 26 9.08 -13.29 -9.75
N VAL A 27 8.94 -12.00 -10.02
CA VAL A 27 7.71 -11.42 -10.57
C VAL A 27 7.69 -11.67 -12.08
N LEU A 28 6.68 -12.38 -12.57
CA LEU A 28 6.47 -12.65 -14.00
C LEU A 28 5.58 -11.60 -14.66
N SER A 29 4.67 -11.00 -13.89
CA SER A 29 3.82 -9.88 -14.32
C SER A 29 3.44 -9.02 -13.13
N ASP A 30 3.19 -7.74 -13.37
CA ASP A 30 2.66 -6.79 -12.37
C ASP A 30 1.78 -5.76 -13.07
N ILE A 31 0.45 -5.94 -12.96
CA ILE A 31 -0.53 -5.08 -13.61
C ILE A 31 -1.20 -4.22 -12.56
N ILE A 32 -1.21 -2.90 -12.79
CA ILE A 32 -1.83 -1.93 -11.89
C ILE A 32 -2.80 -1.07 -12.70
N ALA A 33 -4.07 -1.06 -12.31
CA ALA A 33 -5.08 -0.12 -12.77
C ALA A 33 -5.37 0.89 -11.65
N SER A 34 -4.63 2.02 -11.66
CA SER A 34 -4.77 3.07 -10.66
C SER A 34 -5.94 4.01 -10.94
N GLN A 35 -6.67 4.36 -9.88
CA GLN A 35 -7.78 5.30 -9.90
C GLN A 35 -7.37 6.71 -9.42
N ALA A 36 -6.09 6.96 -9.16
CA ALA A 36 -5.60 8.22 -8.58
C ALA A 36 -6.07 9.47 -9.34
N LYS A 37 -6.09 9.42 -10.69
CA LYS A 37 -6.60 10.53 -11.51
C LYS A 37 -8.07 10.84 -11.28
N LEU A 38 -8.89 9.79 -11.07
CA LEU A 38 -10.32 9.94 -10.80
C LEU A 38 -10.55 10.54 -9.41
N HIS A 39 -9.80 10.10 -8.40
CA HIS A 39 -9.95 10.59 -7.02
C HIS A 39 -9.33 11.99 -6.81
N ALA A 40 -8.40 12.40 -7.66
CA ALA A 40 -7.83 13.76 -7.63
C ALA A 40 -8.91 14.85 -7.80
N GLU A 41 -9.98 14.59 -8.57
CA GLU A 41 -11.12 15.50 -8.76
C GLU A 41 -11.88 15.77 -7.45
N TYR A 42 -11.85 14.81 -6.52
CA TYR A 42 -12.52 14.88 -5.22
C TYR A 42 -11.57 15.28 -4.08
N GLY A 43 -10.27 15.43 -4.36
CA GLY A 43 -9.25 15.74 -3.36
C GLY A 43 -9.00 14.59 -2.36
N GLY A 44 -9.29 13.36 -2.75
CA GLY A 44 -9.11 12.16 -1.93
C GLY A 44 -9.96 10.98 -2.41
N VAL A 45 -9.67 9.79 -1.88
CA VAL A 45 -10.35 8.55 -2.27
C VAL A 45 -11.82 8.56 -1.83
N VAL A 46 -12.73 8.38 -2.80
CA VAL A 46 -14.17 8.21 -2.55
C VAL A 46 -14.51 6.71 -2.53
N PRO A 47 -14.87 6.11 -1.36
CA PRO A 47 -14.94 4.65 -1.21
C PRO A 47 -15.90 3.93 -2.17
N GLU A 48 -17.06 4.51 -2.45
CA GLU A 48 -18.06 3.93 -3.36
C GLU A 48 -17.56 3.93 -4.81
N ILE A 49 -16.94 5.04 -5.25
CA ILE A 49 -16.35 5.14 -6.60
C ILE A 49 -15.22 4.11 -6.73
N ALA A 50 -14.39 3.96 -5.71
CA ALA A 50 -13.29 3.01 -5.72
C ALA A 50 -13.79 1.56 -5.87
N SER A 51 -14.80 1.19 -5.08
CA SER A 51 -15.42 -0.13 -5.14
C SER A 51 -15.96 -0.46 -6.54
N ARG A 52 -16.64 0.48 -7.20
CA ARG A 52 -17.15 0.29 -8.57
C ARG A 52 -16.03 0.13 -9.60
N LYS A 53 -14.96 0.91 -9.47
CA LYS A 53 -13.81 0.81 -10.38
C LYS A 53 -13.07 -0.52 -10.23
N HIS A 54 -13.00 -1.10 -9.03
CA HIS A 54 -12.50 -2.46 -8.87
C HIS A 54 -13.37 -3.48 -9.63
N VAL A 55 -14.71 -3.37 -9.55
CA VAL A 55 -15.60 -4.30 -10.29
C VAL A 55 -15.36 -4.24 -11.80
N GLU A 56 -15.17 -3.05 -12.36
CA GLU A 56 -14.90 -2.86 -13.78
C GLU A 56 -13.53 -3.43 -14.21
N SER A 57 -12.53 -3.38 -13.33
CA SER A 57 -11.12 -3.63 -13.68
C SER A 57 -10.58 -4.99 -13.23
N ILE A 58 -11.19 -5.65 -12.24
CA ILE A 58 -10.61 -6.84 -11.59
C ILE A 58 -10.36 -7.99 -12.58
N ILE A 59 -11.32 -8.31 -13.44
CA ILE A 59 -11.16 -9.38 -14.43
C ILE A 59 -10.17 -8.98 -15.55
N PRO A 60 -10.28 -7.78 -16.18
CA PRO A 60 -9.28 -7.34 -17.15
C PRO A 60 -7.84 -7.33 -16.62
N VAL A 61 -7.64 -6.91 -15.36
CA VAL A 61 -6.32 -6.85 -14.72
C VAL A 61 -5.75 -8.25 -14.50
N ILE A 62 -6.55 -9.20 -14.01
CA ILE A 62 -6.13 -10.60 -13.83
C ILE A 62 -5.79 -11.24 -15.17
N ASP A 63 -6.64 -11.08 -16.18
CA ASP A 63 -6.42 -11.63 -17.51
C ASP A 63 -5.15 -11.06 -18.17
N LYS A 64 -4.91 -9.74 -18.04
CA LYS A 64 -3.66 -9.12 -18.51
C LYS A 64 -2.43 -9.67 -17.77
N ALA A 65 -2.52 -9.88 -16.46
CA ALA A 65 -1.41 -10.42 -15.67
C ALA A 65 -1.02 -11.82 -16.13
N LEU A 66 -2.00 -12.70 -16.34
CA LEU A 66 -1.77 -14.06 -16.84
C LEU A 66 -1.13 -14.06 -18.24
N ARG A 67 -1.60 -13.18 -19.13
CA ARG A 67 -1.04 -13.03 -20.48
C ARG A 67 0.40 -12.52 -20.46
N GLU A 68 0.70 -11.49 -19.68
CA GLU A 68 2.08 -10.96 -19.57
C GLU A 68 3.03 -11.96 -18.92
N ALA A 69 2.56 -12.78 -17.99
CA ALA A 69 3.32 -13.88 -17.41
C ALA A 69 3.42 -15.12 -18.32
N GLU A 70 2.77 -15.10 -19.48
CA GLU A 70 2.70 -16.21 -20.45
C GLU A 70 2.20 -17.54 -19.85
N VAL A 71 1.24 -17.47 -18.92
CA VAL A 71 0.66 -18.64 -18.24
C VAL A 71 -0.85 -18.70 -18.40
N LYS A 72 -1.41 -19.91 -18.35
CA LYS A 72 -2.85 -20.10 -18.28
C LYS A 72 -3.29 -20.10 -16.83
N LEU A 73 -4.57 -19.75 -16.60
CA LEU A 73 -5.16 -19.77 -15.27
C LEU A 73 -5.00 -21.14 -14.56
N ASN A 74 -5.07 -22.25 -15.31
CA ASN A 74 -4.92 -23.61 -14.76
C ASN A 74 -3.48 -23.94 -14.30
N ASP A 75 -2.48 -23.19 -14.77
CA ASP A 75 -1.07 -23.38 -14.41
C ASP A 75 -0.76 -22.82 -13.02
N ILE A 76 -1.64 -21.97 -12.47
CA ILE A 76 -1.50 -21.39 -11.14
C ILE A 76 -1.66 -22.47 -10.06
N ASP A 77 -0.76 -22.44 -9.07
CA ASP A 77 -0.77 -23.37 -7.94
C ASP A 77 -1.57 -22.84 -6.74
N ALA A 78 -1.67 -21.51 -6.57
CA ALA A 78 -2.50 -20.88 -5.53
C ALA A 78 -2.91 -19.45 -5.91
N VAL A 79 -4.03 -18.98 -5.34
CA VAL A 79 -4.49 -17.59 -5.47
C VAL A 79 -4.29 -16.87 -4.14
N ALA A 80 -3.51 -15.80 -4.13
CA ALA A 80 -3.31 -14.92 -2.99
C ALA A 80 -4.11 -13.63 -3.16
N VAL A 81 -4.72 -13.13 -2.09
CA VAL A 81 -5.55 -11.94 -2.15
C VAL A 81 -5.47 -11.15 -0.85
N THR A 82 -5.42 -9.82 -0.97
CA THR A 82 -5.47 -8.94 0.19
C THR A 82 -6.82 -9.02 0.89
N TYR A 83 -6.82 -9.37 2.18
CA TYR A 83 -8.04 -9.39 3.01
C TYR A 83 -8.18 -8.14 3.89
N GLY A 84 -7.11 -7.37 4.06
CA GLY A 84 -7.09 -6.14 4.82
C GLY A 84 -5.69 -5.80 5.37
N PRO A 85 -5.53 -4.65 6.05
CA PRO A 85 -6.53 -3.59 6.19
C PRO A 85 -6.86 -2.90 4.86
N GLY A 86 -7.98 -2.19 4.79
CA GLY A 86 -8.44 -1.50 3.58
C GLY A 86 -9.91 -1.10 3.62
N LEU A 87 -10.38 -0.48 2.54
CA LEU A 87 -11.78 -0.10 2.36
C LEU A 87 -12.63 -1.37 2.14
N VAL A 88 -13.64 -1.58 2.99
CA VAL A 88 -14.43 -2.82 2.98
C VAL A 88 -15.05 -3.15 1.62
N GLY A 89 -15.61 -2.14 0.92
CA GLY A 89 -16.20 -2.34 -0.40
C GLY A 89 -15.16 -2.75 -1.45
N ALA A 90 -13.99 -2.14 -1.42
CA ALA A 90 -12.88 -2.44 -2.32
C ALA A 90 -12.31 -3.85 -2.07
N LEU A 91 -12.05 -4.19 -0.79
CA LEU A 91 -11.54 -5.51 -0.38
C LEU A 91 -12.46 -6.66 -0.82
N LEU A 92 -13.77 -6.46 -0.70
CA LEU A 92 -14.75 -7.50 -1.05
C LEU A 92 -14.72 -7.86 -2.53
N VAL A 93 -14.37 -6.92 -3.42
CA VAL A 93 -14.28 -7.19 -4.87
C VAL A 93 -13.15 -8.18 -5.16
N GLY A 94 -11.92 -7.87 -4.72
CA GLY A 94 -10.77 -8.75 -4.89
C GLY A 94 -10.97 -10.10 -4.20
N LEU A 95 -11.44 -10.11 -2.95
CA LEU A 95 -11.74 -11.33 -2.20
C LEU A 95 -12.75 -12.23 -2.92
N SER A 96 -13.80 -11.65 -3.50
CA SER A 96 -14.84 -12.41 -4.21
C SER A 96 -14.29 -13.04 -5.49
N ALA A 97 -13.52 -12.27 -6.27
CA ALA A 97 -12.87 -12.79 -7.48
C ALA A 97 -11.89 -13.91 -7.16
N ALA A 98 -11.01 -13.70 -6.17
CA ALA A 98 -10.02 -14.69 -5.75
C ALA A 98 -10.66 -15.99 -5.24
N LYS A 99 -11.70 -15.88 -4.40
CA LYS A 99 -12.47 -17.04 -3.92
C LYS A 99 -13.10 -17.82 -5.06
N ALA A 100 -13.73 -17.13 -6.01
CA ALA A 100 -14.37 -17.77 -7.16
C ALA A 100 -13.35 -18.53 -8.02
N ILE A 101 -12.20 -17.91 -8.31
CA ILE A 101 -11.12 -18.52 -9.08
C ILE A 101 -10.56 -19.75 -8.35
N ALA A 102 -10.17 -19.58 -7.08
CA ALA A 102 -9.60 -20.67 -6.28
C ALA A 102 -10.56 -21.86 -6.17
N PHE A 103 -11.85 -21.58 -5.94
CA PHE A 103 -12.90 -22.61 -5.87
C PHE A 103 -13.08 -23.33 -7.21
N ALA A 104 -13.19 -22.58 -8.32
CA ALA A 104 -13.39 -23.16 -9.65
C ALA A 104 -12.23 -24.05 -10.10
N LEU A 105 -11.00 -23.72 -9.70
CA LEU A 105 -9.80 -24.49 -10.03
C LEU A 105 -9.47 -25.61 -9.04
N GLY A 106 -10.15 -25.66 -7.89
CA GLY A 106 -9.78 -26.53 -6.77
C GLY A 106 -8.38 -26.22 -6.21
N LYS A 107 -7.98 -24.94 -6.20
CA LYS A 107 -6.65 -24.48 -5.76
C LYS A 107 -6.73 -23.77 -4.40
N PRO A 108 -5.63 -23.77 -3.61
CA PRO A 108 -5.56 -23.01 -2.37
C PRO A 108 -5.83 -21.51 -2.56
N LEU A 109 -6.56 -20.94 -1.62
CA LEU A 109 -6.74 -19.51 -1.44
C LEU A 109 -5.92 -19.04 -0.24
N ILE A 110 -5.15 -17.97 -0.42
CA ILE A 110 -4.27 -17.40 0.61
C ILE A 110 -4.72 -15.97 0.90
N GLY A 111 -5.21 -15.72 2.10
CA GLY A 111 -5.47 -14.36 2.57
C GLY A 111 -4.16 -13.68 2.98
N VAL A 112 -3.88 -12.51 2.42
CA VAL A 112 -2.67 -11.73 2.70
C VAL A 112 -3.03 -10.45 3.44
N ASN A 113 -2.28 -10.12 4.48
CA ASN A 113 -2.36 -8.81 5.10
C ASN A 113 -1.63 -7.78 4.21
N HIS A 114 -2.29 -6.67 3.91
CA HIS A 114 -1.77 -5.64 3.02
C HIS A 114 -0.39 -5.10 3.46
N ILE A 115 -0.20 -4.93 4.77
CA ILE A 115 1.06 -4.40 5.33
C ILE A 115 2.17 -5.44 5.27
N ASP A 116 1.85 -6.71 5.45
CA ASP A 116 2.81 -7.79 5.23
C ASP A 116 3.24 -7.85 3.75
N GLY A 117 2.32 -7.54 2.84
CA GLY A 117 2.60 -7.35 1.41
C GLY A 117 3.62 -6.23 1.16
N HIS A 118 3.41 -5.05 1.75
CA HIS A 118 4.37 -3.93 1.68
C HIS A 118 5.76 -4.31 2.21
N ILE A 119 5.82 -5.01 3.34
CA ILE A 119 7.10 -5.47 3.90
C ILE A 119 7.75 -6.48 2.94
N SER A 120 6.96 -7.39 2.38
CA SER A 120 7.42 -8.46 1.50
C SER A 120 7.96 -7.97 0.16
N ALA A 121 7.57 -6.78 -0.30
CA ALA A 121 8.12 -6.16 -1.50
C ALA A 121 9.66 -6.04 -1.44
N ASN A 122 10.24 -5.87 -0.24
CA ASN A 122 11.69 -5.83 -0.06
C ASN A 122 12.38 -7.14 -0.45
N PHE A 123 11.70 -8.29 -0.34
CA PHE A 123 12.26 -9.59 -0.74
C PHE A 123 12.32 -9.77 -2.27
N ILE A 124 11.49 -9.03 -3.01
CA ILE A 124 11.52 -8.97 -4.47
C ILE A 124 12.68 -8.08 -4.91
N THR A 125 12.82 -6.88 -4.34
CA THR A 125 13.89 -5.95 -4.71
C THR A 125 15.27 -6.46 -4.27
N HIS A 126 15.35 -7.11 -3.10
CA HIS A 126 16.58 -7.59 -2.50
C HIS A 126 16.52 -9.12 -2.33
N HIS A 127 16.93 -9.85 -3.37
CA HIS A 127 16.85 -11.32 -3.40
C HIS A 127 17.63 -12.03 -2.28
N GLU A 128 18.69 -11.41 -1.77
CA GLU A 128 19.48 -11.97 -0.67
C GLU A 128 18.98 -11.55 0.72
N LEU A 129 18.04 -10.60 0.80
CA LEU A 129 17.48 -10.14 2.07
C LEU A 129 16.80 -11.30 2.79
N LYS A 130 17.22 -11.52 4.03
CA LYS A 130 16.67 -12.52 4.95
C LYS A 130 16.39 -11.84 6.29
N PRO A 131 15.30 -12.21 6.98
CA PRO A 131 15.12 -11.86 8.39
C PRO A 131 16.31 -12.32 9.26
N PRO A 132 16.60 -11.63 10.38
CA PRO A 132 15.84 -10.51 10.92
C PRO A 132 16.26 -9.15 10.35
N PHE A 133 15.31 -8.22 10.21
CA PHE A 133 15.60 -6.81 9.88
C PHE A 133 14.54 -5.87 10.47
N ILE A 134 14.88 -4.58 10.52
CA ILE A 134 13.93 -3.50 10.84
C ILE A 134 13.39 -2.92 9.54
N CYS A 135 12.08 -2.74 9.47
CA CYS A 135 11.37 -2.13 8.35
C CYS A 135 10.58 -0.92 8.85
N LEU A 136 10.75 0.23 8.18
CA LEU A 136 9.88 1.39 8.36
C LEU A 136 8.80 1.35 7.28
N VAL A 137 7.56 1.13 7.69
CA VAL A 137 6.40 1.23 6.80
C VAL A 137 5.86 2.64 6.87
N ALA A 138 6.05 3.44 5.81
CA ALA A 138 5.58 4.81 5.70
C ALA A 138 4.73 4.97 4.42
N SER A 139 3.41 4.87 4.56
CA SER A 139 2.43 5.03 3.48
C SER A 139 1.43 6.14 3.79
N GLY A 140 0.43 6.32 2.93
CA GLY A 140 -0.69 7.24 3.15
C GLY A 140 -1.43 6.96 4.46
N GLY A 141 -1.64 5.68 4.80
CA GLY A 141 -2.40 5.27 5.99
C GLY A 141 -1.60 4.60 7.10
N HIS A 142 -0.29 4.38 6.92
CA HIS A 142 0.52 3.61 7.87
C HIS A 142 1.85 4.30 8.16
N SER A 143 2.26 4.31 9.43
CA SER A 143 3.58 4.77 9.88
C SER A 143 4.02 3.87 11.02
N HIS A 144 4.78 2.81 10.71
CA HIS A 144 5.14 1.74 11.64
C HIS A 144 6.63 1.44 11.59
N VAL A 145 7.24 1.24 12.76
CA VAL A 145 8.54 0.56 12.90
C VAL A 145 8.26 -0.91 13.18
N VAL A 146 8.70 -1.79 12.28
CA VAL A 146 8.43 -3.23 12.34
C VAL A 146 9.75 -3.99 12.45
N HIS A 147 9.86 -4.86 13.44
CA HIS A 147 10.91 -5.87 13.52
C HIS A 147 10.41 -7.14 12.81
N VAL A 148 10.95 -7.41 11.64
CA VAL A 148 10.65 -8.62 10.86
C VAL A 148 11.56 -9.72 11.40
N VAL A 149 11.03 -10.55 12.30
CA VAL A 149 11.80 -11.62 12.97
C VAL A 149 12.00 -12.81 12.03
N ASP A 150 11.00 -13.08 11.20
CA ASP A 150 10.93 -14.17 10.23
C ASP A 150 9.96 -13.75 9.11
N TYR A 151 9.91 -14.48 7.99
CA TYR A 151 9.16 -14.10 6.78
C TYR A 151 7.67 -13.83 7.02
N GLN A 152 7.08 -14.45 8.05
CA GLN A 152 5.67 -14.29 8.44
C GLN A 152 5.52 -13.88 9.92
N LYS A 153 6.56 -13.30 10.52
CA LYS A 153 6.56 -12.89 11.95
C LYS A 153 6.96 -11.42 12.11
N PRO A 154 6.20 -10.47 11.56
CA PRO A 154 6.40 -9.06 11.83
C PRO A 154 5.97 -8.72 13.26
N LYS A 155 6.80 -7.94 13.96
CA LYS A 155 6.49 -7.39 15.29
C LYS A 155 6.55 -5.87 15.22
N ILE A 156 5.43 -5.20 15.44
CA ILE A 156 5.38 -3.74 15.54
C ILE A 156 6.14 -3.30 16.81
N LEU A 157 7.16 -2.46 16.64
CA LEU A 157 7.91 -1.84 17.74
C LEU A 157 7.37 -0.46 18.09
N GLY A 158 6.82 0.25 17.10
CA GLY A 158 6.23 1.57 17.28
C GLY A 158 5.34 1.94 16.09
N LYS A 159 4.37 2.82 16.31
CA LYS A 159 3.44 3.26 15.28
C LYS A 159 3.01 4.72 15.47
N THR A 160 2.41 5.32 14.46
CA THR A 160 1.73 6.61 14.66
C THR A 160 0.55 6.45 15.62
N ARG A 161 0.35 7.44 16.48
CA ARG A 161 -0.82 7.55 17.39
C ARG A 161 -1.98 8.35 16.76
N ASP A 162 -1.73 9.04 15.65
CA ASP A 162 -2.72 9.89 14.96
C ASP A 162 -2.60 9.77 13.43
N ASP A 163 -2.35 10.87 12.70
CA ASP A 163 -2.19 10.84 11.25
C ASP A 163 -0.98 9.96 10.88
N ALA A 164 -1.02 9.29 9.74
CA ALA A 164 0.20 8.73 9.14
C ALA A 164 1.03 9.84 8.47
N ALA A 165 2.31 9.56 8.21
CA ALA A 165 3.21 10.50 7.55
C ALA A 165 2.64 10.96 6.19
N GLY A 166 2.20 10.02 5.33
CA GLY A 166 1.63 10.36 4.02
C GLY A 166 0.35 11.20 4.13
N GLU A 167 -0.57 10.85 5.03
CA GLU A 167 -1.77 11.64 5.32
C GLU A 167 -1.44 13.06 5.79
N ALA A 168 -0.40 13.23 6.62
CA ALA A 168 0.04 14.56 7.03
C ALA A 168 0.54 15.38 5.83
N PHE A 169 1.31 14.79 4.91
CA PHE A 169 1.71 15.45 3.66
C PHE A 169 0.49 15.85 2.82
N ASP A 170 -0.48 14.96 2.61
CA ASP A 170 -1.66 15.25 1.79
C ASP A 170 -2.51 16.38 2.39
N LYS A 171 -2.74 16.38 3.70
CA LYS A 171 -3.50 17.44 4.39
C LYS A 171 -2.77 18.78 4.34
N ILE A 172 -1.44 18.80 4.51
CA ILE A 172 -0.64 20.02 4.40
C ILE A 172 -0.65 20.55 2.96
N ALA A 173 -0.46 19.68 1.97
CA ALA A 173 -0.43 20.06 0.57
C ALA A 173 -1.74 20.72 0.12
N ARG A 174 -2.87 20.22 0.62
CA ARG A 174 -4.19 20.82 0.37
C ARG A 174 -4.27 22.27 0.86
N VAL A 175 -3.75 22.56 2.05
CA VAL A 175 -3.76 23.93 2.61
C VAL A 175 -2.78 24.84 1.86
N LEU A 176 -1.67 24.28 1.35
CA LEU A 176 -0.71 24.99 0.50
C LEU A 176 -1.19 25.18 -0.95
N GLY A 177 -2.36 24.67 -1.33
CA GLY A 177 -2.86 24.75 -2.70
C GLY A 177 -2.09 23.89 -3.72
N LEU A 178 -1.39 22.84 -3.25
CA LEU A 178 -0.53 21.97 -4.07
C LEU A 178 -1.27 20.76 -4.69
N GLY A 179 -2.54 20.57 -4.35
CA GLY A 179 -3.38 19.49 -4.89
C GLY A 179 -3.13 18.12 -4.24
N TYR A 180 -3.52 17.05 -4.94
CA TYR A 180 -3.42 15.66 -4.52
C TYR A 180 -2.83 14.81 -5.67
N PRO A 181 -1.90 13.86 -5.42
CA PRO A 181 -1.29 13.52 -4.13
C PRO A 181 -0.29 14.57 -3.63
N GLY A 182 -0.31 14.83 -2.33
CA GLY A 182 0.39 15.96 -1.71
C GLY A 182 1.88 15.74 -1.45
N GLY A 183 2.27 14.51 -1.12
CA GLY A 183 3.68 14.15 -0.86
C GLY A 183 4.65 14.58 -1.97
N PRO A 184 4.45 14.11 -3.23
CA PRO A 184 5.32 14.50 -4.34
C PRO A 184 5.32 16.01 -4.64
N ALA A 185 4.18 16.68 -4.46
CA ALA A 185 4.06 18.12 -4.71
C ALA A 185 4.83 18.95 -3.66
N ILE A 186 4.77 18.54 -2.38
CA ILE A 186 5.57 19.14 -1.30
C ILE A 186 7.05 18.86 -1.53
N GLU A 187 7.45 17.63 -1.86
CA GLU A 187 8.86 17.29 -2.11
C GLU A 187 9.45 18.19 -3.21
N LYS A 188 8.74 18.33 -4.33
CA LYS A 188 9.17 19.17 -5.46
C LYS A 188 9.36 20.63 -5.05
N THR A 189 8.43 21.17 -4.28
CA THR A 189 8.44 22.57 -3.84
C THR A 189 9.52 22.82 -2.79
N ALA A 190 9.73 21.86 -1.88
CA ALA A 190 10.69 21.96 -0.79
C ALA A 190 12.15 21.99 -1.26
N ARG A 191 12.48 21.45 -2.44
CA ARG A 191 13.86 21.46 -3.00
C ARG A 191 14.43 22.86 -3.22
N GLY A 192 13.58 23.86 -3.43
CA GLY A 192 13.99 25.26 -3.58
C GLY A 192 13.83 26.09 -2.31
N GLY A 193 13.38 25.48 -1.20
CA GLY A 193 13.12 26.17 0.06
C GLY A 193 14.34 26.24 0.97
N ASP A 194 14.24 27.10 1.98
CA ASP A 194 15.19 27.14 3.09
C ASP A 194 14.72 26.19 4.21
N PRO A 195 15.47 25.13 4.54
CA PRO A 195 15.11 24.18 5.59
C PRO A 195 15.08 24.78 7.01
N GLU A 196 15.71 25.94 7.21
CA GLU A 196 15.79 26.61 8.52
C GLU A 196 14.80 27.76 8.69
N ALA A 197 14.00 28.08 7.65
CA ALA A 197 13.06 29.20 7.67
C ALA A 197 11.98 29.06 8.76
N PHE A 198 11.58 27.84 9.10
CA PHE A 198 10.54 27.56 10.09
C PHE A 198 10.93 26.43 11.03
N LYS A 199 10.53 26.55 12.30
CA LYS A 199 10.72 25.50 13.31
C LYS A 199 9.38 24.89 13.69
N PHE A 200 9.13 23.67 13.20
CA PHE A 200 7.91 22.92 13.52
C PHE A 200 8.13 21.90 14.66
N PRO A 201 7.08 21.60 15.44
CA PRO A 201 7.18 20.68 16.56
C PRO A 201 7.49 19.24 16.11
N ARG A 202 8.29 18.52 16.91
CA ARG A 202 8.50 17.08 16.79
C ARG A 202 8.07 16.41 18.08
N VAL A 203 7.03 15.59 18.01
CA VAL A 203 6.48 14.90 19.19
C VAL A 203 7.36 13.71 19.54
N LYS A 204 7.62 13.52 20.83
CA LYS A 204 8.29 12.33 21.39
C LYS A 204 7.51 11.83 22.59
N PHE A 205 7.33 10.53 22.68
CA PHE A 205 6.63 9.88 23.78
C PHE A 205 7.63 9.22 24.73
N LYS A 206 7.53 9.51 26.03
CA LYS A 206 8.45 8.94 27.04
C LYS A 206 8.16 7.45 27.28
N ASP A 207 6.88 7.07 27.21
CA ASP A 207 6.34 5.73 27.42
C ASP A 207 6.44 4.81 26.18
N ALA A 208 6.57 5.40 24.98
CA ALA A 208 6.71 4.66 23.72
C ALA A 208 7.71 5.36 22.79
N PRO A 209 9.02 5.13 22.95
CA PRO A 209 10.05 5.90 22.26
C PRO A 209 10.08 5.72 20.73
N TYR A 210 9.40 4.71 20.20
CA TYR A 210 9.30 4.42 18.76
C TYR A 210 7.97 4.86 18.14
N ASP A 211 7.04 5.40 18.93
CA ASP A 211 5.78 5.91 18.40
C ASP A 211 5.95 7.29 17.73
N PHE A 212 5.08 7.55 16.76
CA PHE A 212 5.03 8.81 16.01
C PHE A 212 3.75 9.59 16.29
N SER A 213 3.76 10.88 15.99
CA SER A 213 2.57 11.74 15.93
C SER A 213 2.83 12.88 14.96
N PHE A 214 1.90 13.07 14.02
CA PHE A 214 2.00 14.03 12.92
C PHE A 214 0.87 15.06 12.95
N SER A 215 -0.22 14.83 13.69
CA SER A 215 -1.32 15.80 13.81
C SER A 215 -0.89 17.16 14.37
N GLY A 216 0.01 17.18 15.36
CA GLY A 216 0.56 18.44 15.89
C GLY A 216 1.43 19.20 14.89
N LEU A 217 2.22 18.48 14.09
CA LEU A 217 3.01 19.05 13.00
C LEU A 217 2.10 19.68 11.94
N LYS A 218 1.09 18.93 11.49
CA LYS A 218 0.08 19.40 10.54
C LYS A 218 -0.57 20.69 11.02
N THR A 219 -1.08 20.73 12.26
CA THR A 219 -1.74 21.93 12.80
C THR A 219 -0.78 23.12 12.88
N ALA A 220 0.48 22.89 13.28
CA ALA A 220 1.47 23.96 13.32
C ALA A 220 1.73 24.57 11.93
N VAL A 221 1.87 23.73 10.89
CA VAL A 221 2.06 24.20 9.51
C VAL A 221 0.85 25.01 9.03
N ILE A 222 -0.37 24.49 9.24
CA ILE A 222 -1.61 25.18 8.84
C ILE A 222 -1.72 26.55 9.50
N ASN A 223 -1.41 26.65 10.79
CA ASN A 223 -1.43 27.92 11.50
C ASN A 223 -0.40 28.92 10.95
N THR A 224 0.80 28.45 10.59
CA THR A 224 1.82 29.32 9.95
C THR A 224 1.38 29.83 8.59
N VAL A 225 0.64 29.04 7.80
CA VAL A 225 0.13 29.47 6.49
C VAL A 225 -0.97 30.53 6.60
N HIS A 226 -1.74 30.52 7.70
CA HIS A 226 -2.84 31.46 7.93
C HIS A 226 -2.47 32.69 8.76
N GLN A 227 -1.20 32.82 9.19
CA GLN A 227 -0.66 34.03 9.82
C GLN A 227 -0.29 35.07 8.78
#